data_AF-A0A7I8EWB2-F1
#
_entry.id   AF-A0A7I8EWB2-F1
#
_cell.length_a   1.000
_cell.length_b   1.000
_cell.length_c   1.000
_cell.angle_alpha   90.00
_cell.angle_beta   90.00
_cell.angle_gamma   90.00
#
_symmetry.space_group_name_H-M   'P 1'
#
loop_
_entity.id
_entity.type
_entity.pdbx_description
1 polymer ?
#
loop_
_entity_poly.entity_id
_entity_poly.type
_entity_poly.pdbx_seq_one_letter_code
_entity_poly.pdbx_strand_id
1 'polypeptide(L)'
;MKRRFPTRVGILLVCCLLIFLLAGSSSRIITTPLGSVLSSTNQSTPTVVVRPTLPPTPTPVPTLAPVLTAVGTPPPMEVSTAYLVDEDSGHVLYDQNGEQPYLMASTTKIMTALIAIQTGNLNQPVIVHQDAVNHVIEDDGSNASLSVGDQMPLKDMLYGLLLPSGDDAAYAIADTLSGSQSAFVAHMNLFAQRLHLYQTHFNSSDGLTNDSLTHYSSAHDLATLAQVAMKEPLFAQIVQTPSYTYQDTAKTYTWTNTNTLLGIYPGMTGIKTGHTNDSGYCLVFSATRAEHHLLGVVLGAPNMQQRDQDVSNLLNWGFALPMKTPDQ
;
A
#
# COMPACT_ATOMS: atom_id res chain seq x y z
N MET A 1 -19.90 1.02 54.90
CA MET A 1 -18.81 1.97 55.21
C MET A 1 -18.55 2.81 53.96
N LYS A 2 -19.03 4.06 53.93
CA LYS A 2 -18.86 4.99 52.80
C LYS A 2 -17.52 5.71 52.93
N ARG A 3 -16.67 5.71 51.90
CA ARG A 3 -15.51 6.63 51.82
C ARG A 3 -15.66 7.52 50.59
N ARG A 4 -15.88 8.81 50.89
CA ARG A 4 -15.85 9.94 49.96
C ARG A 4 -14.38 10.37 49.77
N PHE A 5 -13.99 10.68 48.54
CA PHE A 5 -12.84 11.55 48.26
C PHE A 5 -13.33 12.79 47.51
N PRO A 6 -12.83 14.00 47.84
CA PRO A 6 -13.34 15.24 47.27
C PRO A 6 -12.65 15.61 45.95
N THR A 7 -13.45 16.22 45.09
CA THR A 7 -13.10 16.99 43.91
C THR A 7 -12.21 18.19 44.25
N ARG A 8 -11.21 18.47 43.41
CA ARG A 8 -10.65 19.82 43.25
C ARG A 8 -10.50 20.14 41.76
N VAL A 9 -11.43 20.98 41.32
CA VAL A 9 -11.38 21.80 40.12
C VAL A 9 -10.35 22.91 40.37
N GLY A 10 -9.48 23.16 39.39
CA GLY A 10 -8.51 24.25 39.41
C GLY A 10 -8.25 24.75 37.99
N ILE A 11 -9.04 25.74 37.58
CA ILE A 11 -8.88 26.56 36.39
C ILE A 11 -7.62 27.42 36.55
N LEU A 12 -6.75 27.48 35.55
CA LEU A 12 -5.92 28.67 35.31
C LEU A 12 -5.58 28.78 33.82
N LEU A 13 -6.37 29.59 33.11
CA LEU A 13 -5.96 30.22 31.85
C LEU A 13 -4.89 31.26 32.18
N VAL A 14 -3.73 31.18 31.52
CA VAL A 14 -2.77 32.29 31.47
C VAL A 14 -2.51 32.61 30.01
N CYS A 15 -3.15 33.70 29.56
CA CYS A 15 -2.80 34.42 28.36
C CYS A 15 -1.46 35.14 28.58
N CYS A 16 -0.48 34.90 27.71
CA CYS A 16 0.68 35.79 27.56
C CYS A 16 0.82 36.17 26.09
N LEU A 17 0.21 37.30 25.76
CA LEU A 17 0.42 38.07 24.53
C LEU A 17 1.76 38.79 24.69
N LEU A 18 2.76 38.46 23.87
CA LEU A 18 4.03 39.20 23.83
C LEU A 18 4.06 40.15 22.64
N ILE A 19 4.16 41.42 23.01
CA ILE A 19 4.25 42.63 22.20
C ILE A 19 5.60 42.66 21.47
N PHE A 20 5.60 42.82 20.15
CA PHE A 20 6.77 43.27 19.39
C PHE A 20 6.53 44.68 18.85
N LEU A 21 7.40 45.60 19.26
CA LEU A 21 7.45 47.00 18.84
C LEU A 21 8.20 47.16 17.51
N LEU A 22 7.73 48.17 16.78
CA LEU A 22 8.10 48.65 15.45
C LEU A 22 9.57 49.03 15.25
N ALA A 23 10.07 48.78 14.04
CA ALA A 23 11.05 49.65 13.37
C ALA A 23 10.63 49.81 11.91
N GLY A 24 10.32 51.05 11.52
CA GLY A 24 9.80 51.41 10.22
C GLY A 24 10.83 51.32 9.09
N SER A 25 10.34 51.24 7.87
CA SER A 25 11.10 51.50 6.65
C SER A 25 10.16 52.08 5.61
N SER A 26 10.47 53.31 5.22
CA SER A 26 9.60 54.26 4.54
C SER A 26 9.26 53.86 3.11
N SER A 27 7.99 54.09 2.74
CA SER A 27 7.48 54.07 1.39
C SER A 27 8.25 55.05 0.48
N ARG A 28 8.63 54.60 -0.72
CA ARG A 28 8.95 55.50 -1.84
C ARG A 28 8.02 55.19 -2.99
N ILE A 29 6.97 56.01 -3.10
CA ILE A 29 6.14 56.12 -4.28
C ILE A 29 6.95 56.97 -5.28
N ILE A 30 7.38 56.36 -6.38
CA ILE A 30 8.02 57.08 -7.48
C ILE A 30 6.90 57.56 -8.40
N THR A 31 6.52 58.83 -8.26
CA THR A 31 5.81 59.58 -9.29
C THR A 31 6.85 60.14 -10.27
N THR A 32 6.64 59.93 -11.57
CA THR A 32 7.38 60.66 -12.62
C THR A 32 6.40 61.48 -13.46
N PRO A 33 6.84 62.64 -13.96
CA PRO A 33 5.95 63.70 -14.39
C PRO A 33 5.47 63.53 -15.84
N LEU A 34 4.22 63.95 -16.05
CA LEU A 34 3.64 64.28 -17.35
C LEU A 34 4.31 65.56 -17.89
N GLY A 35 4.72 65.59 -19.16
CA GLY A 35 4.84 66.87 -19.90
C GLY A 35 5.94 67.01 -20.95
N SER A 36 5.53 66.82 -22.22
CA SER A 36 5.98 67.49 -23.45
C SER A 36 7.42 67.40 -23.96
N VAL A 37 7.62 66.64 -25.04
CA VAL A 37 8.13 67.15 -26.34
C VAL A 37 7.44 66.36 -27.47
N LEU A 38 6.60 67.02 -28.27
CA LEU A 38 6.04 66.44 -29.51
C LEU A 38 6.99 66.78 -30.67
N SER A 39 7.80 65.81 -31.08
CA SER A 39 8.50 65.86 -32.37
C SER A 39 7.64 65.18 -33.41
N SER A 40 7.15 65.95 -34.38
CA SER A 40 6.39 65.46 -35.52
C SER A 40 7.31 64.73 -36.50
N THR A 41 7.39 63.41 -36.38
CA THR A 41 7.90 62.54 -37.45
C THR A 41 6.71 61.91 -38.17
N ASN A 42 6.58 62.19 -39.47
CA ASN A 42 5.69 61.47 -40.38
C ASN A 42 6.07 59.99 -40.38
N GLN A 43 5.45 59.20 -39.50
CA GLN A 43 5.48 57.75 -39.57
C GLN A 43 4.18 57.28 -40.21
N SER A 44 4.32 56.67 -41.38
CA SER A 44 3.27 55.95 -42.08
C SER A 44 2.65 54.92 -41.12
N THR A 45 1.34 55.01 -40.89
CA THR A 45 0.58 54.02 -40.12
C THR A 45 0.81 52.62 -40.71
N PRO A 46 1.34 51.65 -39.95
CA PRO A 46 1.42 50.28 -40.44
C PRO A 46 -0.01 49.73 -40.54
N THR A 47 -0.42 49.36 -41.76
CA THR A 47 -1.67 48.64 -41.97
C THR A 47 -1.57 47.28 -41.28
N VAL A 48 -2.36 47.05 -40.23
CA VAL A 48 -2.47 45.75 -39.57
C VAL A 48 -3.17 44.80 -40.55
N VAL A 49 -2.39 43.92 -41.19
CA VAL A 49 -2.92 42.83 -41.99
C VAL A 49 -3.42 41.76 -41.02
N VAL A 50 -4.73 41.71 -40.78
CA VAL A 50 -5.36 40.61 -40.03
C VAL A 50 -5.22 39.34 -40.89
N ARG A 51 -4.28 38.48 -40.51
CA ARG A 51 -4.18 37.14 -41.12
C ARG A 51 -5.41 36.33 -40.68
N PRO A 52 -6.09 35.62 -41.59
CA PRO A 52 -7.15 34.69 -41.19
C PRO A 52 -6.59 33.69 -40.19
N THR A 53 -7.19 33.60 -39.00
CA THR A 53 -6.87 32.55 -38.03
C THR A 53 -7.27 31.22 -38.66
N LEU A 54 -6.30 30.31 -38.82
CA LEU A 54 -6.59 28.95 -39.24
C LEU A 54 -7.61 28.35 -38.25
N PRO A 55 -8.64 27.62 -38.74
CA PRO A 55 -9.57 26.95 -37.85
C PRO A 55 -8.79 26.02 -36.91
N PRO A 56 -9.16 25.91 -35.62
CA PRO A 56 -8.49 25.00 -34.71
C PRO A 56 -8.56 23.59 -35.29
N THR A 57 -7.40 22.93 -35.43
CA THR A 57 -7.36 21.50 -35.76
C THR A 57 -8.17 20.78 -34.69
N PRO A 58 -9.17 19.96 -35.05
CA PRO A 58 -9.94 19.22 -34.07
C PRO A 58 -8.98 18.37 -33.23
N THR A 59 -9.05 18.52 -31.91
CA THR A 59 -8.32 17.66 -30.99
C THR A 59 -8.73 16.22 -31.29
N PRO A 60 -7.79 15.31 -31.62
CA PRO A 60 -8.14 13.91 -31.82
C PRO A 60 -8.82 13.38 -30.57
N VAL A 61 -10.03 12.84 -30.73
CA VAL A 61 -10.74 12.17 -29.65
C VAL A 61 -9.92 10.92 -29.29
N PRO A 62 -9.47 10.75 -28.05
CA PRO A 62 -8.71 9.57 -27.66
C PRO A 62 -9.56 8.32 -27.88
N THR A 63 -9.06 7.38 -28.68
CA THR A 63 -9.65 6.05 -28.81
C THR A 63 -9.40 5.31 -27.50
N LEU A 64 -10.47 4.96 -26.78
CA LEU A 64 -10.37 4.17 -25.55
C LEU A 64 -9.89 2.75 -25.89
N ALA A 65 -8.91 2.25 -25.14
CA ALA A 65 -8.46 0.87 -25.26
C ALA A 65 -9.56 -0.08 -24.76
N PRO A 66 -9.70 -1.28 -25.33
CA PRO A 66 -10.54 -2.32 -24.76
C PRO A 66 -10.10 -2.67 -23.33
N VAL A 67 -11.06 -2.93 -22.44
CA VAL A 67 -10.83 -3.37 -21.05
C VAL A 67 -11.62 -4.64 -20.78
N LEU A 68 -11.19 -5.42 -19.78
CA LEU A 68 -12.01 -6.53 -19.30
C LEU A 68 -13.33 -5.98 -18.75
N THR A 69 -14.44 -6.50 -19.25
CA THR A 69 -15.77 -6.01 -18.88
C THR A 69 -16.51 -7.09 -18.11
N ALA A 70 -16.85 -6.78 -16.85
CA ALA A 70 -17.66 -7.66 -16.00
C ALA A 70 -19.02 -7.95 -16.66
N VAL A 71 -19.24 -9.21 -17.04
CA VAL A 71 -20.50 -9.71 -17.61
C VAL A 71 -20.81 -11.10 -17.07
N GLY A 72 -22.09 -11.47 -17.09
CA GLY A 72 -22.56 -12.72 -16.52
C GLY A 72 -22.61 -12.69 -14.99
N THR A 73 -22.81 -13.87 -14.40
CA THR A 73 -22.89 -14.01 -12.94
C THR A 73 -21.52 -14.43 -12.40
N PRO A 74 -20.92 -13.66 -11.46
CA PRO A 74 -19.69 -14.07 -10.80
C PRO A 74 -19.93 -15.32 -9.92
N PRO A 75 -18.87 -16.07 -9.57
CA PRO A 75 -19.02 -17.24 -8.71
C PRO A 75 -19.52 -16.84 -7.31
N PRO A 76 -20.25 -17.73 -6.60
CA PRO A 76 -20.53 -17.53 -5.19
C PRO A 76 -19.21 -17.54 -4.41
N MET A 77 -19.11 -16.67 -3.40
CA MET A 77 -17.93 -16.51 -2.55
C MET A 77 -18.31 -16.72 -1.09
N GLU A 78 -17.56 -17.55 -0.37
CA GLU A 78 -17.73 -17.81 1.06
C GLU A 78 -16.68 -17.07 1.88
N VAL A 79 -16.71 -15.74 1.75
CA VAL A 79 -15.76 -14.81 2.37
C VAL A 79 -16.49 -13.58 2.89
N SER A 80 -15.88 -12.85 3.83
CA SER A 80 -16.47 -11.61 4.36
C SER A 80 -16.40 -10.47 3.34
N THR A 81 -15.24 -10.32 2.69
CA THR A 81 -15.03 -9.33 1.63
C THR A 81 -14.17 -9.92 0.51
N ALA A 82 -14.41 -9.47 -0.72
CA ALA A 82 -13.62 -9.84 -1.88
C ALA A 82 -13.59 -8.73 -2.93
N TYR A 83 -12.49 -8.66 -3.67
CA TYR A 83 -12.26 -7.66 -4.69
C TYR A 83 -11.40 -8.23 -5.82
N LEU A 84 -11.72 -7.91 -7.07
CA LEU A 84 -10.93 -8.28 -8.24
C LEU A 84 -10.83 -7.11 -9.20
N VAL A 85 -9.60 -6.83 -9.66
CA VAL A 85 -9.30 -5.80 -10.65
C VAL A 85 -8.57 -6.39 -11.83
N ASP A 86 -8.86 -5.82 -13.00
CA ASP A 86 -7.97 -5.86 -14.16
C ASP A 86 -6.79 -4.94 -13.85
N GLU A 87 -5.61 -5.50 -13.62
CA GLU A 87 -4.43 -4.73 -13.25
C GLU A 87 -3.92 -3.86 -14.41
N ASP A 88 -4.16 -4.28 -15.65
CA ASP A 88 -3.71 -3.58 -16.85
C ASP A 88 -4.45 -2.24 -17.04
N SER A 89 -5.74 -2.20 -16.71
CA SER A 89 -6.60 -1.03 -16.89
C SER A 89 -7.00 -0.33 -15.58
N GLY A 90 -6.85 -1.01 -14.44
CA GLY A 90 -7.39 -0.59 -13.14
C GLY A 90 -8.91 -0.78 -13.02
N HIS A 91 -9.56 -1.43 -13.97
CA HIS A 91 -11.01 -1.62 -13.95
C HIS A 91 -11.42 -2.67 -12.91
N VAL A 92 -12.43 -2.33 -12.11
CA VAL A 92 -13.02 -3.24 -11.13
C VAL A 92 -13.87 -4.28 -11.84
N LEU A 93 -13.55 -5.55 -11.62
CA LEU A 93 -14.27 -6.67 -12.21
C LEU A 93 -15.27 -7.27 -11.21
N TYR A 94 -14.88 -7.35 -9.95
CA TYR A 94 -15.72 -7.90 -8.89
C TYR A 94 -15.54 -7.14 -7.60
N ASP A 95 -16.64 -6.84 -6.93
CA ASP A 95 -16.67 -6.17 -5.64
C ASP A 95 -17.74 -6.83 -4.74
N GLN A 96 -17.28 -7.45 -3.66
CA GLN A 96 -18.11 -7.88 -2.54
C GLN A 96 -17.59 -7.17 -1.28
N ASN A 97 -18.28 -6.10 -0.90
CA ASN A 97 -17.96 -5.31 0.29
C ASN A 97 -16.51 -4.77 0.28
N GLY A 98 -16.00 -4.39 -0.89
CA GLY A 98 -14.60 -4.06 -1.14
C GLY A 98 -14.07 -2.93 -0.28
N GLU A 99 -14.89 -1.93 0.05
CA GLU A 99 -14.55 -0.80 0.91
C GLU A 99 -14.83 -1.04 2.41
N GLN A 100 -15.41 -2.18 2.79
CA GLN A 100 -15.70 -2.48 4.20
C GLN A 100 -14.41 -2.82 4.95
N PRO A 101 -14.11 -2.14 6.07
CA PRO A 101 -12.97 -2.49 6.91
C PRO A 101 -13.07 -3.91 7.45
N TYR A 102 -11.96 -4.64 7.41
CA TYR A 102 -11.84 -6.00 7.89
C TYR A 102 -10.41 -6.29 8.39
N LEU A 103 -10.25 -7.37 9.15
CA LEU A 103 -8.95 -7.80 9.64
C LEU A 103 -8.12 -8.40 8.52
N MET A 104 -6.91 -7.90 8.35
CA MET A 104 -6.05 -8.25 7.21
C MET A 104 -4.95 -9.27 7.55
N ALA A 105 -4.73 -9.54 8.85
CA ALA A 105 -3.68 -10.43 9.36
C ALA A 105 -2.34 -10.18 8.64
N SER A 106 -1.59 -11.23 8.32
CA SER A 106 -0.26 -11.09 7.69
C SER A 106 -0.21 -10.48 6.29
N THR A 107 -1.35 -10.15 5.67
CA THR A 107 -1.31 -9.33 4.44
C THR A 107 -0.77 -7.92 4.73
N THR A 108 -0.77 -7.48 6.00
CA THR A 108 -0.03 -6.31 6.51
C THR A 108 1.42 -6.23 6.04
N LYS A 109 2.09 -7.38 5.92
CA LYS A 109 3.51 -7.45 5.54
C LYS A 109 3.79 -6.94 4.12
N ILE A 110 2.76 -6.75 3.29
CA ILE A 110 2.88 -6.07 1.99
C ILE A 110 3.36 -4.63 2.20
N MET A 111 2.78 -3.90 3.15
CA MET A 111 3.19 -2.52 3.47
C MET A 111 4.62 -2.50 4.04
N THR A 112 4.93 -3.43 4.95
CA THR A 112 6.27 -3.55 5.55
C THR A 112 7.34 -3.79 4.47
N ALA A 113 7.09 -4.72 3.55
CA ALA A 113 8.00 -4.98 2.44
C ALA A 113 8.14 -3.79 1.49
N LEU A 114 7.02 -3.14 1.15
CA LEU A 114 7.04 -1.96 0.26
C LEU A 114 7.90 -0.83 0.83
N ILE A 115 7.71 -0.48 2.11
CA ILE A 115 8.51 0.53 2.79
C ILE A 115 9.98 0.12 2.81
N ALA A 116 10.28 -1.12 3.20
CA ALA A 116 11.64 -1.63 3.24
C ALA A 116 12.36 -1.54 1.89
N ILE A 117 11.68 -1.87 0.80
CA ILE A 117 12.22 -1.78 -0.56
C ILE A 117 12.45 -0.33 -0.99
N GLN A 118 11.51 0.57 -0.69
CA GLN A 118 11.57 1.95 -1.17
C GLN A 118 12.48 2.87 -0.33
N THR A 119 12.68 2.57 0.95
CA THR A 119 13.41 3.46 1.87
C THR A 119 14.69 2.85 2.43
N GLY A 120 14.83 1.52 2.41
CA GLY A 120 15.97 0.82 2.98
C GLY A 120 17.14 0.68 2.01
N ASN A 121 18.36 0.53 2.55
CA ASN A 121 19.47 0.00 1.77
C ASN A 121 19.38 -1.53 1.79
N LEU A 122 19.07 -2.14 0.65
CA LEU A 122 18.86 -3.59 0.53
C LEU A 122 20.06 -4.46 0.96
N ASN A 123 21.27 -3.90 0.96
CA ASN A 123 22.50 -4.56 1.40
C ASN A 123 22.83 -4.31 2.87
N GLN A 124 22.08 -3.44 3.56
CA GLN A 124 22.32 -3.19 4.98
C GLN A 124 21.93 -4.42 5.79
N PRO A 125 22.69 -4.73 6.85
CA PRO A 125 22.33 -5.84 7.71
C PRO A 125 21.09 -5.52 8.54
N VAL A 126 20.15 -6.46 8.59
CA VAL A 126 19.08 -6.52 9.58
C VAL A 126 19.54 -7.48 10.68
N ILE A 127 19.47 -7.01 11.94
CA ILE A 127 19.88 -7.80 13.11
C ILE A 127 18.63 -8.20 13.88
N VAL A 128 18.54 -9.48 14.23
CA VAL A 128 17.43 -10.00 15.03
C VAL A 128 17.74 -9.80 16.52
N HIS A 129 16.95 -8.96 17.17
CA HIS A 129 17.05 -8.68 18.60
C HIS A 129 16.10 -9.58 19.41
N GLN A 130 16.25 -9.57 20.74
CA GLN A 130 15.49 -10.46 21.64
C GLN A 130 13.99 -10.17 21.63
N ASP A 131 13.62 -8.90 21.45
CA ASP A 131 12.23 -8.45 21.34
C ASP A 131 11.51 -9.03 20.12
N ALA A 132 12.16 -9.14 18.96
CA ALA A 132 11.58 -9.80 17.78
C ALA A 132 11.22 -11.27 18.07
N VAL A 133 12.08 -12.00 18.78
CA VAL A 133 11.83 -13.40 19.17
C VAL A 133 10.77 -13.50 20.26
N ASN A 134 10.79 -12.60 21.25
CA ASN A 134 9.79 -12.55 22.30
C ASN A 134 8.40 -12.28 21.74
N HIS A 135 8.27 -11.33 20.81
CA HIS A 135 6.99 -11.01 20.18
C HIS A 135 6.33 -12.23 19.53
N VAL A 136 7.09 -13.03 18.79
CA VAL A 136 6.60 -14.30 18.22
C VAL A 136 6.13 -15.26 19.30
N ILE A 137 6.92 -15.44 20.37
CA ILE A 137 6.63 -16.44 21.42
C ILE A 137 5.43 -16.03 22.28
N GLU A 138 5.34 -14.75 22.62
CA GLU A 138 4.31 -14.20 23.50
C GLU A 138 2.94 -14.18 22.82
N ASP A 139 2.90 -13.95 21.50
CA ASP A 139 1.67 -13.80 20.73
C ASP A 139 1.36 -15.00 19.80
N ASP A 140 2.12 -16.10 19.89
CA ASP A 140 2.00 -17.32 19.04
C ASP A 140 2.05 -17.01 17.53
N GLY A 141 3.00 -16.16 17.16
CA GLY A 141 3.16 -15.64 15.80
C GLY A 141 3.78 -16.62 14.80
N SER A 142 3.51 -16.39 13.52
CA SER A 142 4.28 -17.01 12.44
C SER A 142 5.73 -16.51 12.46
N ASN A 143 6.69 -17.35 12.11
CA ASN A 143 8.10 -16.95 12.16
C ASN A 143 8.92 -17.54 11.02
N ALA A 144 10.02 -16.87 10.72
CA ALA A 144 11.07 -17.29 9.80
C ALA A 144 12.11 -18.19 10.50
N SER A 145 11.84 -18.62 11.74
CA SER A 145 12.73 -19.40 12.61
C SER A 145 14.08 -18.70 12.85
N LEU A 146 14.04 -17.37 12.94
CA LEU A 146 15.21 -16.57 13.25
C LEU A 146 15.57 -16.68 14.74
N SER A 147 16.85 -16.50 15.03
CA SER A 147 17.44 -16.50 16.36
C SER A 147 18.03 -15.13 16.69
N VAL A 148 18.11 -14.81 17.98
CA VAL A 148 18.78 -13.60 18.45
C VAL A 148 20.24 -13.58 17.98
N GLY A 149 20.65 -12.44 17.42
CA GLY A 149 21.98 -12.23 16.86
C GLY A 149 22.14 -12.65 15.40
N ASP A 150 21.11 -13.25 14.78
CA ASP A 150 21.13 -13.47 13.34
C ASP A 150 21.23 -12.15 12.60
N GLN A 151 22.05 -12.14 11.55
CA GLN A 151 22.32 -10.95 10.74
C GLN A 151 22.35 -11.33 9.27
N MET A 152 21.50 -10.70 8.47
CA MET A 152 21.46 -10.90 7.02
C MET A 152 21.10 -9.61 6.29
N PRO A 153 21.45 -9.47 5.00
CA PRO A 153 21.02 -8.32 4.21
C PRO A 153 19.51 -8.16 4.23
N LEU A 154 19.03 -6.90 4.23
CA LEU A 154 17.59 -6.59 4.18
C LEU A 154 16.88 -7.31 3.03
N LYS A 155 17.53 -7.44 1.87
CA LYS A 155 17.01 -8.21 0.73
C LYS A 155 16.66 -9.66 1.09
N ASP A 156 17.54 -10.34 1.84
CA ASP A 156 17.32 -11.73 2.26
C ASP A 156 16.25 -11.82 3.34
N MET A 157 16.26 -10.86 4.28
CA MET A 157 15.23 -10.79 5.34
C MET A 157 13.82 -10.60 4.76
N LEU A 158 13.67 -9.91 3.62
CA LEU A 158 12.39 -9.78 2.93
C LEU A 158 11.82 -11.12 2.43
N TYR A 159 12.67 -12.12 2.13
CA TYR A 159 12.19 -13.48 1.86
C TYR A 159 11.67 -14.15 3.13
N GLY A 160 12.37 -13.99 4.25
CA GLY A 160 11.89 -14.45 5.58
C GLY A 160 10.59 -13.76 6.01
N LEU A 161 10.39 -12.50 5.61
CA LEU A 161 9.14 -11.77 5.82
C LEU A 161 7.98 -12.35 4.99
N LEU A 162 8.18 -12.52 3.69
CA LEU A 162 7.06 -12.72 2.75
C LEU A 162 6.72 -14.19 2.50
N LEU A 163 7.69 -15.10 2.47
CA LEU A 163 7.45 -16.52 2.15
C LEU A 163 6.79 -17.26 3.33
N PRO A 164 7.47 -17.42 4.49
CA PRO A 164 6.93 -18.14 5.63
C PRO A 164 6.02 -17.25 6.49
N SER A 165 5.85 -15.97 6.10
CA SER A 165 5.11 -14.97 6.86
C SER A 165 5.79 -14.57 8.19
N GLY A 166 7.11 -14.51 8.26
CA GLY A 166 7.83 -14.33 9.53
C GLY A 166 7.54 -13.00 10.24
N ASP A 167 6.99 -13.07 11.45
CA ASP A 167 6.72 -11.92 12.33
C ASP A 167 8.03 -11.43 12.97
N ASP A 168 8.94 -12.36 13.30
CA ASP A 168 10.33 -12.07 13.70
C ASP A 168 11.07 -11.22 12.65
N ALA A 169 10.91 -11.56 11.37
CA ALA A 169 11.50 -10.80 10.26
C ALA A 169 10.86 -9.41 10.13
N ALA A 170 9.53 -9.30 10.27
CA ALA A 170 8.82 -8.02 10.22
C ALA A 170 9.29 -7.07 11.33
N TYR A 171 9.35 -7.59 12.55
CA TYR A 171 9.77 -6.86 13.73
C TYR A 171 11.22 -6.37 13.57
N ALA A 172 12.15 -7.25 13.17
CA ALA A 172 13.55 -6.88 12.96
C ALA A 172 13.75 -5.85 11.83
N ILE A 173 12.98 -5.95 10.73
CA ILE A 173 12.99 -4.96 9.65
C ILE A 173 12.51 -3.60 10.16
N ALA A 174 11.41 -3.58 10.92
CA ALA A 174 10.83 -2.35 11.46
C ALA A 174 11.82 -1.62 12.40
N ASP A 175 12.48 -2.36 13.30
CA ASP A 175 13.50 -1.80 14.19
C ASP A 175 14.71 -1.29 13.42
N THR A 176 15.19 -2.05 12.44
CA THR A 176 16.36 -1.65 11.64
C THR A 176 16.10 -0.34 10.86
N LEU A 177 14.88 -0.17 10.33
CA LEU A 177 14.56 0.97 9.47
C LEU A 177 14.11 2.22 10.23
N SER A 178 13.46 2.06 11.38
CA SER A 178 12.84 3.19 12.10
C SER A 178 13.29 3.32 13.56
N GLY A 179 14.13 2.40 14.05
CA GLY A 179 14.64 2.40 15.43
C GLY A 179 13.64 1.93 16.49
N SER A 180 12.35 1.83 16.14
CA SER A 180 11.31 1.23 16.97
C SER A 180 10.10 0.83 16.14
N GLN A 181 9.34 -0.14 16.64
CA GLN A 181 8.03 -0.53 16.09
C GLN A 181 7.06 0.64 15.95
N SER A 182 6.96 1.50 16.98
CA SER A 182 6.05 2.65 16.96
C SER A 182 6.38 3.67 15.87
N ALA A 183 7.67 3.91 15.62
CA ALA A 183 8.11 4.79 14.55
C ALA A 183 7.85 4.15 13.18
N PHE A 184 8.05 2.85 13.04
CA PHE A 184 7.75 2.13 11.80
C PHE A 184 6.25 2.13 11.48
N VAL A 185 5.39 1.85 12.47
CA VAL A 185 3.93 1.92 12.32
C VAL A 185 3.46 3.33 11.94
N ALA A 186 4.10 4.38 12.46
CA ALA A 186 3.83 5.74 12.01
C ALA A 186 4.18 5.93 10.52
N HIS A 187 5.29 5.37 10.05
CA HIS A 187 5.62 5.36 8.62
C HIS A 187 4.60 4.58 7.79
N MET A 188 4.13 3.42 8.26
CA MET A 188 3.09 2.63 7.59
C MET A 188 1.81 3.44 7.37
N ASN A 189 1.35 4.17 8.39
CA ASN A 189 0.16 5.01 8.28
C ASN A 189 0.40 6.26 7.41
N LEU A 190 1.62 6.81 7.37
CA LEU A 190 1.97 7.88 6.43
C LEU A 190 1.96 7.38 4.97
N PHE A 191 2.43 6.16 4.73
CA PHE A 191 2.34 5.52 3.42
C PHE A 191 0.89 5.26 3.03
N ALA A 192 0.06 4.74 3.95
CA ALA A 192 -1.37 4.55 3.71
C ALA A 192 -2.05 5.86 3.27
N GLN A 193 -1.79 6.97 3.96
CA GLN A 193 -2.31 8.29 3.57
C GLN A 193 -1.81 8.74 2.19
N ARG A 194 -0.52 8.56 1.89
CA ARG A 194 0.07 8.94 0.58
C ARG A 194 -0.51 8.13 -0.58
N LEU A 195 -0.88 6.88 -0.32
CA LEU A 195 -1.48 5.97 -1.28
C LEU A 195 -3.01 6.06 -1.31
N HIS A 196 -3.61 6.97 -0.52
CA HIS A 196 -5.06 7.14 -0.39
C HIS A 196 -5.80 5.88 0.07
N LEU A 197 -5.18 5.10 0.96
CA LEU A 197 -5.78 3.91 1.59
C LEU A 197 -6.66 4.35 2.78
N TYR A 198 -7.84 4.88 2.49
CA TYR A 198 -8.70 5.54 3.48
C TYR A 198 -9.35 4.58 4.48
N GLN A 199 -9.45 3.31 4.12
CA GLN A 199 -10.02 2.24 4.92
C GLN A 199 -8.93 1.34 5.50
N THR A 200 -7.72 1.87 5.70
CA THR A 200 -6.57 1.17 6.27
C THR A 200 -6.00 1.93 7.47
N HIS A 201 -5.73 1.20 8.55
CA HIS A 201 -4.92 1.67 9.66
C HIS A 201 -4.04 0.54 10.18
N PHE A 202 -2.75 0.84 10.38
CA PHE A 202 -1.78 -0.11 10.92
C PHE A 202 -1.49 0.17 12.39
N ASN A 203 -1.43 -0.87 13.20
CA ASN A 203 -0.88 -0.80 14.57
C ASN A 203 0.31 -1.77 14.81
N SER A 204 0.66 -2.60 13.83
CA SER A 204 1.79 -3.53 13.87
C SER A 204 2.40 -3.72 12.48
N SER A 205 3.62 -4.24 12.43
CA SER A 205 4.40 -4.44 11.19
C SER A 205 4.10 -5.76 10.48
N ASP A 206 3.46 -6.68 11.18
CA ASP A 206 3.29 -8.09 10.83
C ASP A 206 1.81 -8.47 10.70
N GLY A 207 0.89 -7.72 11.32
CA GLY A 207 -0.53 -8.03 11.37
C GLY A 207 -0.97 -8.91 12.52
N LEU A 208 -0.04 -9.32 13.40
CA LEU A 208 -0.33 -9.91 14.70
C LEU A 208 -0.64 -8.78 15.68
N THR A 209 -1.85 -8.81 16.24
CA THR A 209 -2.32 -7.74 17.12
C THR A 209 -3.46 -8.22 17.99
N ASN A 210 -3.47 -7.73 19.23
CA ASN A 210 -4.56 -7.93 20.18
C ASN A 210 -5.60 -6.79 20.11
N ASP A 211 -5.43 -5.82 19.21
CA ASP A 211 -6.34 -4.70 18.99
C ASP A 211 -6.84 -4.68 17.53
N SER A 212 -7.98 -5.35 17.33
CA SER A 212 -8.70 -5.43 16.06
C SER A 212 -9.44 -4.13 15.69
N LEU A 213 -9.57 -3.17 16.60
CA LEU A 213 -10.24 -1.89 16.33
C LEU A 213 -9.30 -0.90 15.64
N THR A 214 -7.99 -1.05 15.85
CA THR A 214 -6.96 -0.17 15.30
C THR A 214 -6.02 -0.90 14.32
N HIS A 215 -6.35 -2.11 13.88
CA HIS A 215 -5.62 -2.79 12.81
C HIS A 215 -6.57 -3.37 11.78
N TYR A 216 -6.74 -2.67 10.67
CA TYR A 216 -7.67 -3.08 9.63
C TYR A 216 -7.25 -2.56 8.26
N SER A 217 -7.80 -3.18 7.23
CA SER A 217 -7.80 -2.66 5.87
C SER A 217 -9.12 -2.99 5.20
N SER A 218 -9.35 -2.50 3.99
CA SER A 218 -10.39 -3.01 3.10
C SER A 218 -9.77 -3.87 1.99
N ALA A 219 -10.59 -4.68 1.30
CA ALA A 219 -10.14 -5.46 0.16
C ALA A 219 -9.71 -4.54 -1.02
N HIS A 220 -10.40 -3.41 -1.20
CA HIS A 220 -10.05 -2.36 -2.14
C HIS A 220 -8.66 -1.76 -1.85
N ASP A 221 -8.40 -1.41 -0.59
CA ASP A 221 -7.14 -0.75 -0.20
C ASP A 221 -5.97 -1.72 -0.24
N LEU A 222 -6.18 -2.99 0.13
CA LEU A 222 -5.16 -4.03 -0.05
C LEU A 222 -4.87 -4.28 -1.53
N ALA A 223 -5.87 -4.28 -2.40
CA ALA A 223 -5.66 -4.41 -3.84
C ALA A 223 -4.83 -3.23 -4.37
N THR A 224 -5.17 -2.00 -3.95
CA THR A 224 -4.42 -0.78 -4.32
C THR A 224 -2.98 -0.83 -3.84
N LEU A 225 -2.76 -1.21 -2.56
CA LEU A 225 -1.43 -1.39 -2.00
C LEU A 225 -0.63 -2.44 -2.77
N ALA A 226 -1.26 -3.57 -3.11
CA ALA A 226 -0.62 -4.65 -3.83
C ALA A 226 -0.26 -4.25 -5.27
N GLN A 227 -1.11 -3.50 -5.98
CA GLN A 227 -0.78 -2.95 -7.30
C GLN A 227 0.44 -2.02 -7.25
N VAL A 228 0.60 -1.24 -6.18
CA VAL A 228 1.79 -0.41 -5.98
C VAL A 228 3.00 -1.29 -5.69
N ALA A 229 2.87 -2.28 -4.81
CA ALA A 229 3.96 -3.17 -4.44
C ALA A 229 4.44 -4.04 -5.62
N MET A 230 3.53 -4.54 -6.46
CA MET A 230 3.86 -5.37 -7.63
C MET A 230 4.64 -4.61 -8.72
N LYS A 231 4.61 -3.26 -8.71
CA LYS A 231 5.46 -2.45 -9.59
C LYS A 231 6.93 -2.44 -9.16
N GLU A 232 7.23 -2.81 -7.91
CA GLU A 232 8.61 -2.99 -7.45
C GLU A 232 9.13 -4.37 -7.91
N PRO A 233 10.13 -4.44 -8.81
CA PRO A 233 10.56 -5.72 -9.40
C PRO A 233 11.04 -6.74 -8.35
N LEU A 234 11.68 -6.24 -7.28
CA LEU A 234 12.13 -7.10 -6.19
C LEU A 234 10.94 -7.69 -5.40
N PHE A 235 9.90 -6.90 -5.14
CA PHE A 235 8.70 -7.40 -4.45
C PHE A 235 8.02 -8.50 -5.27
N ALA A 236 7.77 -8.23 -6.56
CA ALA A 236 7.18 -9.18 -7.50
C ALA A 236 8.00 -10.49 -7.56
N GLN A 237 9.33 -10.39 -7.63
CA GLN A 237 10.22 -11.54 -7.59
C GLN A 237 10.05 -12.36 -6.29
N ILE A 238 10.03 -11.70 -5.13
CA ILE A 238 9.95 -12.39 -3.83
C ILE A 238 8.62 -13.14 -3.71
N VAL A 239 7.49 -12.48 -3.98
CA VAL A 239 6.16 -13.09 -3.76
C VAL A 239 5.83 -14.22 -4.73
N GLN A 240 6.49 -14.25 -5.90
CA GLN A 240 6.41 -15.36 -6.85
C GLN A 240 7.39 -16.51 -6.53
N THR A 241 8.31 -16.33 -5.58
CA THR A 241 9.31 -17.36 -5.26
C THR A 241 8.68 -18.48 -4.42
N PRO A 242 8.69 -19.76 -4.87
CA PRO A 242 8.11 -20.86 -4.10
C PRO A 242 8.92 -21.23 -2.85
N SER A 243 10.25 -21.16 -2.95
CA SER A 243 11.17 -21.41 -1.85
C SER A 243 12.45 -20.61 -2.02
N TYR A 244 13.01 -20.15 -0.90
CA TYR A 244 14.27 -19.41 -0.85
C TYR A 244 15.18 -19.98 0.23
N THR A 245 16.45 -20.17 -0.10
CA THR A 245 17.47 -20.59 0.86
C THR A 245 18.48 -19.49 1.05
N TYR A 246 18.56 -18.96 2.27
CA TYR A 246 19.65 -18.10 2.72
C TYR A 246 20.67 -18.95 3.48
N GLN A 247 21.95 -18.77 3.19
CA GLN A 247 23.01 -19.46 3.89
C GLN A 247 24.14 -18.48 4.21
N ASP A 248 24.48 -18.39 5.48
CA ASP A 248 25.71 -17.74 5.94
C ASP A 248 26.74 -18.79 6.38
N THR A 249 27.83 -18.34 7.02
CA THR A 249 28.92 -19.22 7.45
C THR A 249 28.55 -20.19 8.58
N ALA A 250 27.48 -19.92 9.32
CA ALA A 250 27.10 -20.65 10.53
C ALA A 250 25.72 -21.33 10.41
N LYS A 251 24.79 -20.77 9.63
CA LYS A 251 23.39 -21.20 9.56
C LYS A 251 22.84 -21.18 8.14
N THR A 252 21.86 -22.04 7.92
CA THR A 252 21.07 -22.12 6.69
C THR A 252 19.61 -21.99 7.05
N TYR A 253 18.89 -21.11 6.34
CA TYR A 253 17.45 -20.93 6.42
C TYR A 253 16.84 -21.30 5.09
N THR A 254 15.80 -22.13 5.12
CA THR A 254 14.99 -22.42 3.93
C THR A 254 13.56 -22.03 4.25
N TRP A 255 13.05 -21.05 3.52
CA TRP A 255 11.68 -20.61 3.64
C TRP A 255 10.87 -21.08 2.45
N THR A 256 9.60 -21.41 2.70
CA THR A 256 8.64 -21.85 1.70
C THR A 256 7.48 -20.88 1.68
N ASN A 257 7.01 -20.55 0.49
CA ASN A 257 5.89 -19.66 0.31
C ASN A 257 4.61 -20.29 0.84
N THR A 258 3.88 -19.54 1.66
CA THR A 258 2.62 -19.96 2.27
C THR A 258 1.43 -19.91 1.31
N ASN A 259 1.57 -19.28 0.13
CA ASN A 259 0.54 -19.28 -0.90
C ASN A 259 0.45 -20.65 -1.60
N THR A 260 -0.52 -21.45 -1.18
CA THR A 260 -0.81 -22.80 -1.69
C THR A 260 -1.23 -22.86 -3.15
N LEU A 261 -1.67 -21.74 -3.73
CA LEU A 261 -2.01 -21.67 -5.15
C LEU A 261 -0.78 -21.45 -6.05
N LEU A 262 0.36 -21.06 -5.48
CA LEU A 262 1.59 -20.85 -6.24
C LEU A 262 2.10 -22.20 -6.79
N GLY A 263 2.25 -22.29 -8.11
CA GLY A 263 2.61 -23.55 -8.80
C GLY A 263 1.46 -24.56 -8.95
N ILE A 264 0.28 -24.28 -8.36
CA ILE A 264 -0.92 -25.12 -8.47
C ILE A 264 -1.94 -24.47 -9.42
N TYR A 265 -2.24 -23.18 -9.25
CA TYR A 265 -3.12 -22.45 -10.16
C TYR A 265 -2.33 -21.93 -11.37
N PRO A 266 -2.69 -22.28 -12.62
CA PRO A 266 -1.97 -21.83 -13.79
C PRO A 266 -1.97 -20.30 -13.94
N GLY A 267 -0.78 -19.72 -13.92
CA GLY A 267 -0.57 -18.27 -14.04
C GLY A 267 -0.44 -17.54 -12.71
N MET A 268 -0.54 -18.20 -11.55
CA MET A 268 -0.39 -17.54 -10.25
C MET A 268 0.99 -16.87 -10.10
N THR A 269 1.01 -15.61 -9.70
CA THR A 269 2.23 -14.80 -9.54
C THR A 269 2.45 -14.28 -8.11
N GLY A 270 1.55 -14.58 -7.16
CA GLY A 270 1.65 -14.08 -5.78
C GLY A 270 0.29 -14.02 -5.07
N ILE A 271 0.10 -13.24 -4.00
CA ILE A 271 1.05 -12.29 -3.39
C ILE A 271 1.31 -12.65 -1.94
N LYS A 272 0.29 -12.61 -1.06
CA LYS A 272 0.50 -12.83 0.37
C LYS A 272 -0.74 -13.35 1.08
N THR A 273 -0.53 -14.41 1.86
CA THR A 273 -1.52 -15.00 2.78
C THR A 273 -1.61 -14.22 4.10
N GLY A 274 -2.74 -14.34 4.79
CA GLY A 274 -2.87 -13.96 6.19
C GLY A 274 -3.88 -14.84 6.92
N HIS A 275 -3.65 -15.09 8.20
CA HIS A 275 -4.58 -15.82 9.05
C HIS A 275 -4.36 -15.47 10.52
N THR A 276 -5.45 -15.12 11.20
CA THR A 276 -5.63 -15.23 12.65
C THR A 276 -7.01 -15.86 12.89
N ASN A 277 -7.29 -16.27 14.12
CA ASN A 277 -8.62 -16.81 14.46
C ASN A 277 -9.75 -15.81 14.16
N ASP A 278 -9.50 -14.51 14.33
CA ASP A 278 -10.50 -13.46 14.14
C ASP A 278 -10.60 -13.01 12.67
N SER A 279 -9.51 -13.06 11.90
CA SER A 279 -9.53 -12.66 10.49
C SER A 279 -10.05 -13.74 9.55
N GLY A 280 -10.14 -14.99 10.01
CA GLY A 280 -10.22 -16.14 9.11
C GLY A 280 -9.04 -16.17 8.12
N TYR A 281 -9.22 -16.85 7.00
CA TYR A 281 -8.19 -17.02 5.98
C TYR A 281 -8.28 -15.90 4.94
N CYS A 282 -7.19 -15.14 4.81
CA CYS A 282 -7.04 -14.01 3.91
C CYS A 282 -6.00 -14.31 2.83
N LEU A 283 -6.18 -13.75 1.63
CA LEU A 283 -5.18 -13.80 0.56
C LEU A 283 -5.31 -12.57 -0.33
N VAL A 284 -4.19 -11.88 -0.52
CA VAL A 284 -3.97 -11.00 -1.67
C VAL A 284 -3.29 -11.84 -2.74
N PHE A 285 -3.86 -11.88 -3.94
CA PHE A 285 -3.41 -12.75 -5.03
C PHE A 285 -3.25 -11.98 -6.33
N SER A 286 -2.39 -12.52 -7.19
CA SER A 286 -2.22 -12.04 -8.57
C SER A 286 -2.00 -13.23 -9.49
N ALA A 287 -2.51 -13.13 -10.71
CA ALA A 287 -2.28 -14.13 -11.75
C ALA A 287 -2.19 -13.49 -13.13
N THR A 288 -1.50 -14.18 -14.04
CA THR A 288 -1.29 -13.73 -15.42
C THR A 288 -1.61 -14.85 -16.40
N ARG A 289 -2.40 -14.55 -17.43
CA ARG A 289 -2.68 -15.45 -18.55
C ARG A 289 -2.69 -14.67 -19.86
N ALA A 290 -1.93 -15.15 -20.84
CA ALA A 290 -1.84 -14.53 -22.17
C ALA A 290 -1.59 -13.01 -22.10
N GLU A 291 -0.61 -12.61 -21.28
CA GLU A 291 -0.21 -11.21 -21.02
C GLU A 291 -1.26 -10.33 -20.31
N HIS A 292 -2.39 -10.90 -19.85
CA HIS A 292 -3.38 -10.19 -19.04
C HIS A 292 -3.18 -10.46 -17.55
N HIS A 293 -3.25 -9.41 -16.75
CA HIS A 293 -2.96 -9.43 -15.32
C HIS A 293 -4.22 -9.18 -14.49
N LEU A 294 -4.52 -10.11 -13.59
CA LEU A 294 -5.59 -9.97 -12.62
C LEU A 294 -5.00 -9.95 -11.22
N LEU A 295 -5.44 -8.99 -10.42
CA LEU A 295 -5.08 -8.85 -9.01
C LEU A 295 -6.35 -8.81 -8.18
N GLY A 296 -6.35 -9.48 -7.04
CA GLY A 296 -7.50 -9.48 -6.16
C GLY A 296 -7.18 -9.78 -4.71
N VAL A 297 -8.23 -9.68 -3.89
CA VAL A 297 -8.17 -9.88 -2.45
C VAL A 297 -9.40 -10.68 -2.02
N VAL A 298 -9.19 -11.64 -1.12
CA VAL A 298 -10.25 -12.29 -0.35
C VAL A 298 -9.90 -12.20 1.14
N LEU A 299 -10.86 -11.79 1.98
CA LEU A 299 -10.69 -11.70 3.43
C LEU A 299 -11.82 -12.46 4.15
N GLY A 300 -11.50 -13.16 5.23
CA GLY A 300 -12.51 -13.81 6.07
C GLY A 300 -13.05 -15.13 5.53
N ALA A 301 -12.26 -15.90 4.77
CA ALA A 301 -12.67 -17.25 4.40
C ALA A 301 -12.64 -18.19 5.62
N PRO A 302 -13.56 -19.18 5.72
CA PRO A 302 -13.69 -20.04 6.90
C PRO A 302 -12.52 -21.03 7.05
N ASN A 303 -11.88 -21.40 5.94
CA ASN A 303 -10.72 -22.29 5.93
C ASN A 303 -9.87 -22.08 4.66
N MET A 304 -8.66 -22.62 4.67
CA MET A 304 -7.72 -22.54 3.55
C MET A 304 -8.27 -23.13 2.24
N GLN A 305 -8.95 -24.28 2.31
CA GLN A 305 -9.49 -24.94 1.11
C GLN A 305 -10.57 -24.08 0.44
N GLN A 306 -11.48 -23.50 1.23
CA GLN A 306 -12.52 -22.62 0.73
C GLN A 306 -11.91 -21.34 0.12
N ARG A 307 -10.93 -20.75 0.82
CA ARG A 307 -10.16 -19.60 0.33
C ARG A 307 -9.55 -19.87 -1.05
N ASP A 308 -8.87 -21.00 -1.20
CA ASP A 308 -8.20 -21.39 -2.44
C ASP A 308 -9.21 -21.67 -3.57
N GLN A 309 -10.34 -22.29 -3.25
CA GLN A 309 -11.42 -22.58 -4.18
C GLN A 309 -12.09 -21.30 -4.70
N ASP A 310 -12.41 -20.37 -3.80
CA ASP A 310 -13.03 -19.08 -4.13
C ASP A 310 -12.10 -18.24 -5.01
N VAL A 311 -10.82 -18.14 -4.66
CA VAL A 311 -9.81 -17.42 -5.47
C VAL A 311 -9.68 -18.06 -6.85
N SER A 312 -9.61 -19.38 -6.94
CA SER A 312 -9.49 -20.09 -8.23
C SER A 312 -10.72 -19.87 -9.10
N ASN A 313 -11.93 -19.91 -8.52
CA ASN A 313 -13.18 -19.65 -9.23
C ASN A 313 -13.27 -18.20 -9.71
N LEU A 314 -12.91 -17.25 -8.86
CA LEU A 314 -12.94 -15.83 -9.17
C LEU A 314 -11.95 -15.47 -10.28
N LEU A 315 -10.73 -16.02 -10.25
CA LEU A 315 -9.75 -15.87 -11.32
C LEU A 315 -10.22 -16.53 -12.63
N ASN A 316 -10.79 -17.75 -12.56
CA ASN A 316 -11.32 -18.42 -13.74
C ASN A 316 -12.44 -17.60 -14.41
N TRP A 317 -13.32 -17.01 -13.60
CA TRP A 317 -14.35 -16.11 -14.09
C TRP A 317 -13.73 -14.84 -14.70
N GLY A 318 -12.81 -14.18 -13.99
CA GLY A 318 -12.14 -12.96 -14.46
C GLY A 318 -11.43 -13.14 -15.80
N PHE A 319 -10.66 -14.23 -15.97
CA PHE A 319 -9.97 -14.52 -17.22
C PHE A 319 -10.89 -14.95 -18.36
N ALA A 320 -12.14 -15.31 -18.08
CA ALA A 320 -13.15 -15.62 -19.09
C ALA A 320 -13.95 -14.39 -19.55
N LEU A 321 -13.73 -13.22 -18.93
CA LEU A 321 -14.42 -11.99 -19.31
C LEU A 321 -13.98 -11.50 -20.69
N PRO A 322 -14.90 -10.93 -21.49
CA PRO A 322 -14.57 -10.36 -22.78
C PRO A 322 -13.87 -9.01 -22.64
N MET A 323 -12.90 -8.76 -23.51
CA MET A 323 -12.37 -7.42 -23.75
C MET A 323 -13.38 -6.62 -24.58
N LYS A 324 -13.83 -5.47 -24.07
CA LYS A 324 -14.71 -4.54 -24.80
C LYS A 324 -14.18 -3.13 -24.70
N THR A 325 -14.33 -2.34 -25.75
CA THR A 325 -14.13 -0.89 -25.67
C THR A 325 -15.20 -0.33 -24.73
N PRO A 326 -14.84 0.46 -23.70
CA PRO A 326 -15.83 1.14 -22.87
C PRO A 326 -16.78 1.95 -23.75
N ASP A 327 -18.08 1.83 -23.51
CA ASP A 327 -19.09 2.64 -24.23
C ASP A 327 -18.75 4.13 -24.01
N GLN A 328 -18.68 4.91 -25.10
CA GLN A 328 -18.42 6.36 -25.05
C GLN A 328 -19.53 7.14 -24.35
#